data_AF-A0A919ZCV5-F1
#
_entry.id   AF-A0A919ZCV5-F1
#
_cell.length_a   1.000
_cell.length_b   1.000
_cell.length_c   1.000
_cell.angle_alpha   90.00
_cell.angle_beta   90.00
_cell.angle_gamma   90.00
#
_symmetry.space_group_name_H-M   'P 1'
#
loop_
_entity.id
_entity.type
_entity.pdbx_description
1 polymer ?
#
loop_
_entity_poly.entity_id
_entity_poly.type
_entity_poly.pdbx_seq_one_letter_code
_entity_poly.pdbx_strand_id
1 'polypeptide(L)'
;MTVGQLKKSTAYLKKPTFAMLTSLRVLDIPKRLLLLNCLVTAIYTTGVLASLYAAYLTPDLRTAAANSSGLINGLATILLTIFLDPQLGLLTDRAMNDPAQKDQLGRIYGVLMLSRFAGTLLAQLLLVPAAYWIRIIVTWI
;
A
#
# COMPACT_ATOMS: atom_id res chain seq x y z
N MET A 1 -33.75 -6.29 4.89
CA MET A 1 -32.61 -7.10 4.38
C MET A 1 -32.75 -8.50 4.94
N THR A 2 -33.00 -9.51 4.09
CA THR A 2 -33.44 -10.84 4.52
C THR A 2 -32.25 -11.77 4.77
N VAL A 3 -32.26 -12.43 5.93
CA VAL A 3 -31.20 -13.28 6.52
C VAL A 3 -30.65 -14.38 5.58
N GLY A 4 -31.40 -14.75 4.53
CA GLY A 4 -30.99 -15.75 3.53
C GLY A 4 -29.81 -15.37 2.62
N GLN A 5 -29.56 -14.07 2.38
CA GLN A 5 -28.46 -13.61 1.51
C GLN A 5 -27.09 -13.67 2.20
N LEU A 6 -27.07 -13.58 3.54
CA LEU A 6 -25.83 -13.68 4.34
C LEU A 6 -25.22 -15.08 4.30
N LYS A 7 -26.04 -16.13 4.20
CA LYS A 7 -25.56 -17.53 4.20
C LYS A 7 -24.85 -17.95 2.90
N LYS A 8 -25.02 -17.20 1.81
CA LYS A 8 -24.31 -17.44 0.52
C LYS A 8 -23.02 -16.62 0.37
N SER A 9 -22.75 -15.67 1.24
CA SER A 9 -21.50 -14.88 1.19
C SER A 9 -20.26 -15.68 1.62
N THR A 10 -20.43 -16.74 2.41
CA THR A 10 -19.33 -17.64 2.79
C THR A 10 -18.83 -18.51 1.64
N ALA A 11 -19.63 -18.70 0.59
CA ALA A 11 -19.25 -19.48 -0.60
C ALA A 11 -18.27 -18.75 -1.54
N TYR A 12 -18.14 -17.42 -1.41
CA TYR A 12 -17.18 -16.62 -2.18
C TYR A 12 -15.83 -16.45 -1.48
N LEU A 13 -15.67 -16.98 -0.26
CA LEU A 13 -14.40 -17.04 0.44
C LEU A 13 -13.52 -18.18 -0.12
N LYS A 14 -12.89 -17.94 -1.29
CA LYS A 14 -11.76 -18.76 -1.73
C LYS A 14 -10.58 -18.46 -0.79
N LYS A 15 -10.21 -19.44 0.05
CA LYS A 15 -9.00 -19.35 0.90
C LYS A 15 -7.78 -19.13 -0.01
N PRO A 16 -6.92 -18.14 0.25
CA PRO A 16 -5.72 -17.95 -0.55
C PRO A 16 -4.79 -19.15 -0.34
N THR A 17 -4.72 -20.04 -1.33
CA THR A 17 -3.90 -21.26 -1.27
C THR A 17 -2.43 -20.92 -1.54
N PHE A 18 -1.51 -21.47 -0.76
CA PHE A 18 -0.04 -21.31 -0.92
C PHE A 18 0.50 -21.67 -2.32
N ALA A 19 -0.28 -22.36 -3.15
CA ALA A 19 0.00 -22.54 -4.58
C ALA A 19 0.00 -21.21 -5.38
N MET A 20 -0.78 -20.20 -4.96
CA MET A 20 -0.72 -18.84 -5.52
C MET A 20 0.63 -18.16 -5.26
N LEU A 21 1.24 -18.41 -4.08
CA LEU A 21 2.59 -17.97 -3.71
C LEU A 21 3.70 -18.59 -4.58
N THR A 22 3.45 -19.78 -5.12
CA THR A 22 4.42 -20.47 -5.99
C THR A 22 4.25 -20.08 -7.46
N SER A 23 3.02 -19.83 -7.93
CA SER A 23 2.76 -19.28 -9.28
C SER A 23 3.13 -17.81 -9.45
N LEU A 24 3.40 -17.13 -8.34
CA LEU A 24 3.97 -15.79 -8.23
C LEU A 24 5.28 -15.65 -9.01
N ARG A 25 5.99 -16.76 -9.20
CA ARG A 25 7.23 -16.85 -9.96
C ARG A 25 7.03 -16.93 -11.48
N VAL A 26 5.80 -17.23 -11.92
CA VAL A 26 5.44 -17.56 -13.31
C VAL A 26 4.68 -16.43 -13.99
N LEU A 27 4.25 -15.41 -13.26
CA LEU A 27 3.55 -14.27 -13.83
C LEU A 27 4.55 -13.15 -14.16
N ASP A 28 4.49 -12.66 -15.40
CA ASP A 28 5.30 -11.56 -15.95
C ASP A 28 4.94 -10.20 -15.33
N ILE A 29 4.67 -10.16 -14.02
CA ILE A 29 4.53 -8.90 -13.29
C ILE A 29 5.95 -8.35 -13.12
N PRO A 30 6.23 -7.13 -13.60
CA PRO A 30 7.55 -6.55 -13.44
C PRO A 30 7.87 -6.45 -11.94
N LYS A 31 8.98 -7.06 -11.50
CA LYS A 31 9.43 -7.01 -10.09
C LYS A 31 9.55 -5.57 -9.56
N ARG A 32 9.85 -4.63 -10.47
CA ARG A 32 9.86 -3.18 -10.22
C ARG A 32 8.51 -2.68 -9.68
N LEU A 33 7.42 -3.20 -10.22
CA LEU A 33 6.05 -2.86 -9.84
C LEU A 33 5.75 -3.22 -8.39
N LEU A 34 6.13 -4.42 -7.97
CA LEU A 34 5.94 -4.91 -6.61
C LEU A 34 6.77 -4.10 -5.62
N LEU A 35 8.05 -3.87 -5.93
CA LEU A 35 8.92 -3.02 -5.12
C LEU A 35 8.34 -1.60 -4.97
N LEU A 36 7.85 -1.02 -6.06
CA LEU A 36 7.29 0.32 -6.06
C LEU A 36 5.99 0.39 -5.23
N ASN A 37 5.09 -0.58 -5.40
CA ASN A 37 3.85 -0.68 -4.63
C ASN A 37 4.15 -0.83 -3.13
N CYS A 38 5.15 -1.65 -2.79
CA CYS A 38 5.64 -1.84 -1.43
C CYS A 38 6.19 -0.54 -0.83
N LEU A 39 7.08 0.17 -1.54
CA LEU A 39 7.68 1.44 -1.11
C LEU A 39 6.65 2.55 -0.93
N VAL A 40 5.77 2.73 -1.92
CA VAL A 40 4.72 3.76 -1.86
C VAL A 40 3.76 3.47 -0.70
N THR A 41 3.36 2.21 -0.51
CA THR A 41 2.53 1.82 0.64
C THR A 41 3.24 2.05 1.97
N ALA A 42 4.55 1.79 2.04
CA ALA A 42 5.33 2.03 3.24
C ALA A 42 5.40 3.52 3.58
N ILE A 43 5.67 4.38 2.60
CA ILE A 43 5.70 5.85 2.78
C ILE A 43 4.32 6.37 3.19
N TYR A 44 3.26 5.95 2.50
CA TYR A 44 1.88 6.36 2.79
C TYR A 44 1.48 5.99 4.23
N THR A 45 1.82 4.78 4.67
CA THR A 45 1.47 4.27 6.00
C THR A 45 2.32 4.93 7.11
N THR A 46 3.61 5.11 6.85
CA THR A 46 4.57 5.60 7.86
C THR A 46 4.53 7.12 8.00
N GLY A 47 4.29 7.85 6.90
CA GLY A 47 4.49 9.29 6.84
C GLY A 47 3.69 10.10 7.86
N VAL A 48 2.41 9.77 8.04
CA VAL A 48 1.54 10.44 9.00
C VAL A 48 1.95 10.13 10.44
N LEU A 49 2.26 8.86 10.73
CA LEU A 49 2.68 8.45 12.08
C LEU A 49 4.07 8.99 12.44
N ALA A 50 4.99 9.03 11.48
CA ALA A 50 6.34 9.55 11.66
C ALA A 50 6.34 11.07 11.89
N SER A 51 5.50 11.82 11.17
CA SER A 51 5.36 13.27 11.40
C SER A 51 4.74 13.58 12.77
N LEU A 52 3.75 12.79 13.19
CA LEU A 52 3.18 12.90 14.54
C LEU A 52 4.23 12.60 15.61
N TYR A 53 5.05 11.57 15.41
CA TYR A 53 6.13 11.23 16.35
C TYR A 53 7.25 12.29 16.37
N ALA A 54 7.61 12.85 15.21
CA ALA A 54 8.56 13.96 15.12
C ALA A 54 8.07 15.22 15.85
N ALA A 55 6.76 15.49 15.81
CA ALA A 55 6.12 16.58 16.54
C ALA A 55 6.15 16.37 18.06
N TYR A 56 6.12 15.12 18.52
CA TYR A 56 6.33 14.77 19.93
C TYR A 56 7.80 14.93 20.35
N LEU A 57 8.76 14.54 19.49
CA LEU A 57 10.21 14.67 19.73
C LEU A 57 10.71 16.13 19.74
N THR A 58 9.99 17.05 19.11
CA THR A 58 10.42 18.46 18.94
C THR A 58 9.29 19.39 19.39
N PRO A 59 9.13 19.62 20.71
CA PRO A 59 8.00 20.39 21.25
C PRO A 59 7.96 21.83 20.73
N ASP A 60 9.13 22.45 20.55
CA ASP A 60 9.26 23.83 20.09
C ASP A 60 8.78 24.02 18.63
N LEU A 61 8.93 22.99 17.80
CA LEU A 61 8.54 22.97 16.39
C LEU A 61 7.34 22.05 16.13
N ARG A 62 6.56 21.74 17.17
CA ARG A 62 5.47 20.75 17.11
C ARG A 62 4.45 21.06 16.02
N THR A 63 4.11 22.34 15.84
CA THR A 63 3.15 22.78 14.80
C THR A 63 3.73 22.59 13.39
N ALA A 64 4.99 22.94 13.17
CA ALA A 64 5.67 22.74 11.89
C ALA A 64 5.81 21.24 11.55
N ALA A 65 6.23 20.43 12.52
CA ALA A 65 6.32 18.98 12.38
C ALA A 65 4.95 18.33 12.12
N ALA A 66 3.89 18.76 12.81
CA ALA A 66 2.54 18.27 12.55
C ALA A 66 2.03 18.68 11.15
N ASN A 67 2.28 19.91 10.72
CA ASN A 67 1.86 20.39 9.39
C ASN A 67 2.61 19.67 8.25
N SER A 68 3.84 19.21 8.48
CA SER A 68 4.59 18.40 7.51
C SER A 68 3.88 17.09 7.15
N SER A 69 3.03 16.57 8.04
CA SER A 69 2.19 15.39 7.81
C SER A 69 1.28 15.55 6.57
N GLY A 70 0.69 16.74 6.41
CA GLY A 70 -0.18 17.06 5.28
C GLY A 70 0.59 17.03 3.96
N LEU A 71 1.80 17.58 3.93
CA LEU A 71 2.68 17.54 2.77
C LEU A 71 3.11 16.11 2.43
N ILE A 72 3.51 15.32 3.43
CA ILE A 72 3.93 13.93 3.24
C ILE A 72 2.76 13.09 2.71
N ASN A 73 1.56 13.26 3.26
CA ASN A 73 0.37 12.54 2.81
C ASN A 73 -0.04 12.95 1.38
N GLY A 74 0.04 14.24 1.05
CA GLY A 74 -0.18 14.74 -0.30
C GLY A 74 0.80 14.14 -1.31
N LEU A 75 2.11 14.14 -0.99
CA LEU A 75 3.13 13.50 -1.80
C LEU A 75 2.90 12.00 -1.97
N ALA A 76 2.57 11.30 -0.88
CA ALA A 76 2.28 9.87 -0.93
C ALA A 76 1.05 9.55 -1.80
N THR A 77 0.02 10.41 -1.75
CA THR A 77 -1.18 10.28 -2.59
C THR A 77 -0.84 10.48 -4.07
N ILE A 78 -0.04 11.50 -4.41
CA ILE A 78 0.41 11.73 -5.79
C ILE A 78 1.21 10.53 -6.31
N LEU A 79 2.14 10.01 -5.51
CA LEU A 79 2.90 8.81 -5.87
C LEU A 79 1.98 7.60 -6.07
N LEU A 80 0.99 7.44 -5.19
CA LEU A 80 0.02 6.35 -5.30
C LEU A 80 -0.82 6.49 -6.58
N THR A 81 -1.29 7.69 -6.92
CA THR A 81 -2.08 7.90 -8.13
C THR A 81 -1.26 7.69 -9.40
N ILE A 82 -0.05 8.24 -9.47
CA ILE A 82 0.79 8.13 -10.67
C ILE A 82 1.23 6.68 -10.91
N PHE A 83 1.49 5.92 -9.83
CA PHE A 83 2.10 4.60 -9.97
C PHE A 83 1.13 3.43 -9.77
N LEU A 84 0.18 3.53 -8.84
CA LEU A 84 -0.71 2.43 -8.45
C LEU A 84 -1.98 2.39 -9.31
N ASP A 85 -2.63 3.54 -9.51
CA ASP A 85 -3.89 3.64 -10.25
C ASP A 85 -3.81 3.11 -11.69
N PRO A 86 -2.78 3.43 -12.52
CA PRO A 86 -2.69 2.88 -13.87
C PRO A 86 -2.53 1.36 -13.88
N GLN A 87 -1.91 0.77 -12.86
CA GLN A 87 -1.79 -0.68 -12.76
C GLN A 87 -3.15 -1.33 -12.50
N LEU A 88 -3.89 -0.77 -11.54
CA LEU A 88 -5.24 -1.24 -11.21
C LEU A 88 -6.18 -1.08 -12.43
N GLY A 89 -6.04 0.03 -13.17
CA GLY A 89 -6.75 0.26 -14.42
C GLY A 89 -6.45 -0.81 -15.48
N LEU A 90 -5.17 -1.05 -15.79
CA LEU A 90 -4.75 -2.08 -16.75
C LEU A 90 -5.17 -3.49 -16.33
N LEU A 91 -5.15 -3.79 -15.04
CA LEU A 91 -5.59 -5.06 -14.48
C LEU A 91 -7.08 -5.27 -14.65
N THR A 92 -7.86 -4.23 -14.35
CA THR A 92 -9.32 -4.26 -14.48
C THR A 92 -9.73 -4.39 -15.95
N ASP A 93 -9.09 -3.63 -16.84
CA ASP A 93 -9.36 -3.66 -18.28
C ASP A 93 -9.10 -5.03 -18.90
N ARG A 94 -7.97 -5.67 -18.54
CA ARG A 94 -7.65 -7.05 -18.94
C ARG A 94 -8.70 -8.07 -18.48
N ALA A 95 -9.22 -7.92 -17.27
CA ALA A 95 -10.24 -8.81 -16.72
C ALA A 95 -11.63 -8.59 -17.32
N MET A 96 -11.91 -7.39 -17.84
CA MET A 96 -13.15 -7.11 -18.57
C MET A 96 -13.16 -7.77 -19.95
N ASN A 97 -12.00 -7.78 -20.63
CA ASN A 97 -11.90 -8.27 -22.01
C ASN A 97 -11.82 -9.80 -22.15
N ASP A 98 -11.39 -10.55 -21.13
CA ASP A 98 -11.15 -11.99 -21.28
C ASP A 98 -11.55 -12.81 -20.03
N PRO A 99 -12.49 -13.77 -20.14
CA PRO A 99 -12.90 -14.63 -19.02
C PRO A 99 -11.76 -15.47 -18.43
N ALA A 100 -10.78 -15.87 -19.24
CA ALA A 100 -9.60 -16.61 -18.76
C ALA A 100 -8.69 -15.73 -17.90
N GLN A 101 -8.67 -14.42 -18.16
CA GLN A 101 -7.88 -13.44 -17.40
C GLN A 101 -8.55 -13.02 -16.10
N LYS A 102 -9.84 -13.35 -15.86
CA LYS A 102 -10.50 -13.10 -14.57
C LYS A 102 -9.89 -13.92 -13.43
N ASP A 103 -9.56 -15.19 -13.69
CA ASP A 103 -8.92 -16.06 -12.69
C ASP A 103 -7.44 -15.66 -12.49
N GLN A 104 -6.80 -15.11 -13.54
CA GLN A 104 -5.48 -14.50 -13.47
C GLN A 104 -5.48 -13.16 -12.71
N LEU A 105 -6.53 -12.34 -12.85
CA LEU A 105 -6.71 -11.08 -12.13
C LEU A 105 -6.71 -11.33 -10.62
N GLY A 106 -7.48 -12.32 -10.15
CA GLY A 106 -7.51 -12.68 -8.73
C GLY A 106 -6.13 -13.04 -8.18
N ARG A 107 -5.29 -13.72 -8.97
CA ARG A 107 -3.88 -14.00 -8.62
C ARG A 107 -3.06 -12.72 -8.55
N ILE A 108 -3.15 -11.84 -9.55
CA ILE A 108 -2.39 -10.57 -9.55
C ILE A 108 -2.80 -9.69 -8.37
N TYR A 109 -4.10 -9.59 -8.10
CA TYR A 109 -4.62 -8.84 -6.95
C TYR A 109 -4.10 -9.42 -5.64
N GLY A 110 -4.08 -10.75 -5.49
CA GLY A 110 -3.50 -11.41 -4.32
C GLY A 110 -2.02 -11.08 -4.12
N VAL A 111 -1.27 -10.98 -5.21
CA VAL A 111 0.15 -10.60 -5.20
C VAL A 111 0.36 -9.14 -4.83
N LEU A 112 -0.44 -8.23 -5.39
CA LEU A 112 -0.39 -6.82 -5.01
C LEU A 112 -0.80 -6.62 -3.55
N MET A 113 -1.81 -7.35 -3.06
CA MET A 113 -2.18 -7.34 -1.65
C MET A 113 -1.06 -7.85 -0.75
N LEU A 114 -0.38 -8.94 -1.11
CA LEU A 114 0.77 -9.43 -0.37
C LEU A 114 1.92 -8.42 -0.36
N SER A 115 2.16 -7.75 -1.48
CA SER A 115 3.15 -6.67 -1.59
C SER A 115 2.80 -5.47 -0.71
N ARG A 116 1.52 -5.08 -0.65
CA ARG A 116 1.04 -4.02 0.25
C ARG A 116 1.23 -4.42 1.71
N PHE A 117 0.92 -5.67 2.05
CA PHE A 117 1.15 -6.21 3.39
C PHE A 117 2.63 -6.18 3.76
N ALA A 118 3.53 -6.62 2.88
CA ALA A 118 4.97 -6.49 3.08
C ALA A 118 5.40 -5.02 3.25
N GLY A 119 4.81 -4.10 2.48
CA GLY A 119 5.03 -2.65 2.62
C GLY A 119 4.61 -2.13 3.99
N THR A 120 3.50 -2.60 4.56
CA THR A 120 3.08 -2.22 5.92
C THR A 120 3.99 -2.79 7.02
N LEU A 121 4.59 -3.96 6.81
CA LEU A 121 5.60 -4.49 7.72
C LEU A 121 6.90 -3.67 7.66
N LEU A 122 7.33 -3.30 6.44
CA LEU A 122 8.46 -2.39 6.26
C LEU A 122 8.18 -1.00 6.86
N ALA A 123 6.93 -0.52 6.79
CA ALA A 123 6.50 0.73 7.39
C ALA A 123 6.76 0.76 8.90
N GLN A 124 6.49 -0.34 9.60
CA GLN A 124 6.74 -0.44 11.04
C GLN A 124 8.23 -0.26 11.37
N LEU A 125 9.12 -0.84 10.56
CA LEU A 125 10.57 -0.67 10.71
C LEU A 125 11.05 0.74 10.33
N LEU A 126 10.43 1.34 9.31
CA LEU A 126 10.77 2.68 8.82
C LEU A 126 10.23 3.81 9.70
N LEU A 127 9.31 3.53 10.62
CA LEU A 127 8.64 4.56 11.44
C LEU A 127 9.63 5.38 12.27
N VAL A 128 10.48 4.71 13.03
CA VAL A 128 11.48 5.39 13.87
C VAL A 128 12.44 6.21 13.03
N PRO A 129 13.15 5.67 12.02
CA PRO A 129 14.06 6.48 11.22
C PRO A 129 13.33 7.59 10.48
N ALA A 130 12.17 7.35 9.89
CA ALA A 130 11.40 8.38 9.18
C ALA A 130 11.05 9.57 10.08
N ALA A 131 10.71 9.33 11.35
CA ALA A 131 10.44 10.42 12.29
C ALA A 131 11.69 11.25 12.61
N TYR A 132 12.85 10.61 12.76
CA TYR A 132 14.12 11.33 12.91
C TYR A 132 14.47 12.16 11.67
N TRP A 133 14.23 11.62 10.47
CA TRP A 133 14.40 12.36 9.22
C TRP A 133 13.51 13.61 9.17
N ILE A 134 12.24 13.48 9.54
CA ILE A 134 11.30 14.62 9.59
C ILE A 134 11.77 15.64 10.63
N ARG A 135 12.19 15.20 11.83
CA ARG A 135 12.75 16.09 12.85
C ARG A 135 13.90 16.91 12.29
N ILE A 136 14.87 16.28 11.62
CA ILE A 136 16.02 16.97 11.03
C ILE A 136 15.54 18.02 10.03
N ILE A 137 14.67 17.65 9.10
CA ILE A 137 14.13 18.57 8.09
C ILE A 137 13.45 19.77 8.74
N VAL A 138 12.63 19.53 9.76
CA VAL A 138 11.89 20.58 10.46
C VAL A 138 12.81 21.49 11.27
N THR A 139 13.89 20.96 11.87
CA THR A 139 14.89 21.80 12.56
C THR A 139 15.79 22.59 11.62
N TRP A 140 15.87 22.22 10.35
CA TRP A 140 16.62 22.94 9.31
C TRP A 140 15.81 24.09 8.69
N ILE A 141 14.49 24.10 8.87
CA ILE A 141 13.56 25.15 8.43
C ILE A 141 13.38 26.18 9.55
#